data_AF-A0A928Q957-F1
#
_entry.id   AF-A0A928Q957-F1
#
_cell.length_a   1.000
_cell.length_b   1.000
_cell.length_c   1.000
_cell.angle_alpha   90.00
_cell.angle_beta   90.00
_cell.angle_gamma   90.00
#
_symmetry.space_group_name_H-M   'P 1'
#
loop_
_entity.id
_entity.type
_entity.pdbx_description
1 polymer ?
#
loop_
_entity_poly.entity_id
_entity_poly.type
_entity_poly.pdbx_seq_one_letter_code
_entity_poly.pdbx_strand_id
1 'polypeptide(L)'
;MTDLDKLFERIEKDIQDTLKNEVAETVKDNLQTAIQEGVYNAYTPKLYKRRKNNGGLLDRRNMESRIDGNTLTVRDNAPLDNGRTNYALDDIIVNGLGYMPFPRDFYSECADRLDETGEHTEALKRGLKKMGYNVK
;
A
#
# COMPACT_ATOMS: atom_id res chain seq x y z
N MET A 1 11.29 -35.37 -1.56
CA MET A 1 10.21 -34.43 -1.91
C MET A 1 9.05 -35.26 -2.44
N THR A 2 7.95 -35.28 -1.70
CA THR A 2 6.74 -36.01 -2.03
C THR A 2 5.90 -35.22 -3.04
N ASP A 3 4.91 -35.86 -3.67
CA ASP A 3 3.97 -35.13 -4.52
C ASP A 3 3.08 -34.16 -3.72
N LEU A 4 2.91 -34.42 -2.41
CA LEU A 4 2.23 -33.51 -1.50
C LEU A 4 3.06 -32.25 -1.23
N ASP A 5 4.39 -32.39 -1.08
CA ASP A 5 5.30 -31.23 -0.91
C ASP A 5 5.22 -30.31 -2.12
N LYS A 6 5.25 -30.88 -3.34
CA LYS A 6 5.11 -30.14 -4.59
C LYS A 6 3.77 -29.41 -4.70
N LEU A 7 2.69 -30.03 -4.20
CA LEU A 7 1.37 -29.39 -4.19
C LEU A 7 1.37 -28.16 -3.27
N PHE A 8 1.93 -28.27 -2.07
CA PHE A 8 2.02 -27.14 -1.14
C PHE A 8 2.91 -26.02 -1.68
N GLU A 9 4.06 -26.35 -2.29
CA GLU A 9 4.92 -25.37 -2.97
C GLU A 9 4.17 -24.61 -4.08
N ARG A 10 3.32 -25.32 -4.83
CA ARG A 10 2.51 -24.69 -5.88
C ARG A 10 1.47 -23.74 -5.31
N ILE A 11 0.75 -24.17 -4.26
CA ILE A 11 -0.26 -23.33 -3.59
C ILE A 11 0.38 -22.06 -3.03
N GLU A 12 1.50 -22.21 -2.33
CA GLU A 12 2.26 -21.08 -1.77
C GLU A 12 2.65 -20.08 -2.87
N LYS A 13 3.17 -20.58 -4.00
CA LYS A 13 3.53 -19.73 -5.13
C LYS A 13 2.31 -18.99 -5.70
N ASP A 14 1.18 -19.67 -5.88
CA ASP A 14 -0.02 -19.04 -6.43
C ASP A 14 -0.60 -17.98 -5.46
N ILE A 15 -0.47 -18.18 -4.14
CA ILE A 15 -0.81 -17.17 -3.12
C ILE A 15 0.12 -15.96 -3.25
N GLN A 16 1.44 -16.18 -3.30
CA GLN A 16 2.42 -15.10 -3.42
C GLN A 16 2.25 -14.29 -4.72
N ASP A 17 1.96 -14.96 -5.84
CA ASP A 17 1.65 -14.32 -7.11
C ASP A 17 0.36 -13.48 -7.00
N THR A 18 -0.65 -13.98 -6.29
CA THR A 18 -1.90 -13.23 -6.06
C THR A 18 -1.68 -12.02 -5.14
N LEU A 19 -0.89 -12.17 -4.07
CA LEU A 19 -0.53 -11.07 -3.18
C LEU A 19 0.20 -9.96 -3.94
N LYS A 20 1.16 -10.35 -4.79
CA LYS A 20 1.99 -9.43 -5.57
C LYS A 20 1.22 -8.64 -6.62
N ASN A 21 0.21 -9.25 -7.25
CA ASN A 21 -0.48 -8.66 -8.39
C ASN A 21 -1.84 -8.07 -7.98
N GLU A 22 -2.80 -8.91 -7.57
CA GLU A 22 -4.14 -8.45 -7.24
C GLU A 22 -4.19 -7.66 -5.94
N VAL A 23 -3.66 -8.22 -4.85
CA VAL A 23 -3.82 -7.63 -3.52
C VAL A 23 -2.99 -6.36 -3.41
N ALA A 24 -1.74 -6.36 -3.89
CA ALA A 24 -0.89 -5.18 -3.88
C ALA A 24 -1.52 -3.99 -4.60
N GLU A 25 -2.15 -4.18 -5.76
CA GLU A 25 -2.79 -3.07 -6.48
C GLU A 25 -4.03 -2.55 -5.75
N THR A 26 -4.85 -3.45 -5.17
CA THR A 26 -5.99 -3.02 -4.34
C THR A 26 -5.56 -2.27 -3.07
N VAL A 27 -4.47 -2.69 -2.42
CA VAL A 27 -3.92 -1.96 -1.26
C VAL A 27 -3.40 -0.59 -1.67
N LYS A 28 -2.70 -0.48 -2.81
CA LYS A 28 -2.21 0.82 -3.30
C LYS A 28 -3.36 1.77 -3.70
N ASP A 29 -4.47 1.26 -4.23
CA ASP A 29 -5.67 2.07 -4.55
C ASP A 29 -6.28 2.67 -3.27
N ASN A 30 -6.40 1.83 -2.22
CA ASN A 30 -6.87 2.28 -0.91
C ASN A 30 -5.89 3.24 -0.24
N LEU A 31 -4.58 3.01 -0.39
CA LEU A 31 -3.54 3.90 0.12
C LEU A 31 -3.60 5.28 -0.54
N GLN A 32 -3.79 5.36 -1.87
CA GLN A 32 -4.00 6.64 -2.56
C GLN A 32 -5.25 7.36 -2.04
N THR A 33 -6.31 6.62 -1.75
CA THR A 33 -7.56 7.19 -1.21
C THR A 33 -7.35 7.76 0.19
N ALA A 34 -6.76 6.98 1.09
CA ALA A 34 -6.41 7.41 2.45
C ALA A 34 -5.48 8.64 2.43
N ILE A 35 -4.49 8.67 1.55
CA ILE A 35 -3.60 9.81 1.37
C ILE A 35 -4.36 11.03 0.83
N GLN A 36 -5.23 10.85 -0.15
CA GLN A 36 -6.02 11.94 -0.72
C GLN A 36 -6.93 12.57 0.35
N GLU A 37 -7.60 11.76 1.16
CA GLU A 37 -8.53 12.19 2.20
C GLU A 37 -7.79 12.77 3.42
N GLY A 38 -6.91 11.97 4.05
CA GLY A 38 -6.22 12.34 5.28
C GLY A 38 -5.11 13.38 5.11
N VAL A 39 -4.44 13.44 3.95
CA VAL A 39 -3.32 14.37 3.73
C VAL A 39 -3.73 15.54 2.85
N TYR A 40 -4.24 15.26 1.65
CA TYR A 40 -4.42 16.31 0.64
C TYR A 40 -5.69 17.14 0.84
N ASN A 41 -6.81 16.50 1.21
CA ASN A 41 -8.09 17.17 1.45
C ASN A 41 -8.15 17.89 2.80
N ALA A 42 -7.36 17.45 3.78
CA ALA A 42 -7.33 18.06 5.11
C ALA A 42 -7.01 19.58 5.09
N TYR A 43 -6.22 20.07 4.13
CA TYR A 43 -6.07 21.50 3.85
C TYR A 43 -5.29 21.76 2.55
N THR A 44 -5.37 22.98 2.02
CA THR A 44 -4.55 23.47 0.91
C THR A 44 -3.46 24.44 1.40
N PRO A 45 -2.16 24.14 1.23
CA PRO A 45 -1.08 25.06 1.63
C PRO A 45 -1.08 26.35 0.81
N LYS A 46 -0.71 27.46 1.45
CA LYS A 46 -0.59 28.78 0.79
C LYS A 46 0.82 29.11 0.29
N LEU A 47 1.85 28.50 0.88
CA LEU A 47 3.26 28.86 0.64
C LEU A 47 3.98 27.96 -0.38
N TYR A 48 3.43 26.80 -0.70
CA TYR A 48 4.06 25.84 -1.62
C TYR A 48 3.02 25.05 -2.41
N LYS A 49 3.43 24.53 -3.56
CA LYS A 49 2.61 23.63 -4.38
C LYS A 49 2.91 22.19 -4.00
N ARG A 50 1.85 21.40 -3.80
CA ARG A 50 1.98 19.98 -3.51
C ARG A 50 2.19 19.18 -4.79
N ARG A 51 3.15 18.25 -4.75
CA ARG A 51 3.51 17.38 -5.89
C ARG A 51 2.41 16.37 -6.26
N LYS A 52 1.63 15.86 -5.29
CA LYS A 52 0.55 14.87 -5.53
C LYS A 52 1.06 13.71 -6.41
N ASN A 53 0.48 13.52 -7.60
CA ASN A 53 0.84 12.49 -8.58
C ASN A 53 2.16 12.75 -9.31
N ASN A 54 2.79 13.93 -9.12
CA ASN A 54 4.04 14.31 -9.76
C ASN A 54 5.23 14.11 -8.81
N GLY A 55 5.47 12.87 -8.40
CA GLY A 55 6.53 12.46 -7.50
C GLY A 55 6.22 12.53 -6.00
N GLY A 56 5.02 12.97 -5.60
CA GLY A 56 4.59 13.02 -4.21
C GLY A 56 3.88 11.75 -3.74
N LEU A 57 3.22 11.82 -2.58
CA LEU A 57 2.54 10.67 -1.94
C LEU A 57 1.36 10.07 -2.74
N LEU A 58 0.83 10.74 -3.77
CA LEU A 58 -0.20 10.14 -4.63
C LEU A 58 0.40 9.53 -5.89
N ASP A 59 1.69 9.72 -6.13
CA ASP A 59 2.36 9.13 -7.27
C ASP A 59 2.53 7.64 -7.03
N ARG A 60 1.74 6.83 -7.76
CA ARG A 60 1.75 5.37 -7.69
C ARG A 60 3.14 4.77 -7.83
N ARG A 61 4.08 5.45 -8.51
CA ARG A 61 5.46 5.00 -8.69
C ARG A 61 6.26 4.97 -7.39
N ASN A 62 5.85 5.74 -6.38
CA ASN A 62 6.47 5.74 -5.06
C ASN A 62 5.89 4.64 -4.15
N MET A 63 4.77 4.01 -4.51
CA MET A 63 4.13 2.97 -3.72
C MET A 63 4.70 1.60 -4.08
N GLU A 64 5.68 1.19 -3.29
CA GLU A 64 6.39 -0.07 -3.49
C GLU A 64 5.74 -1.19 -2.68
N SER A 65 5.62 -2.37 -3.28
CA SER A 65 5.14 -3.58 -2.61
C SER A 65 6.25 -4.61 -2.49
N ARG A 66 6.31 -5.28 -1.33
CA ARG A 66 7.21 -6.40 -1.04
C ARG A 66 6.41 -7.57 -0.50
N ILE A 67 6.79 -8.77 -0.95
CA ILE A 67 6.28 -10.04 -0.43
C ILE A 67 7.38 -10.70 0.41
N ASP A 68 7.03 -11.19 1.59
CA ASP A 68 7.87 -12.05 2.43
C ASP A 68 7.03 -13.22 2.97
N GLY A 69 7.25 -14.40 2.39
CA GLY A 69 6.30 -15.51 2.50
C GLY A 69 4.90 -15.09 2.05
N ASN A 70 3.90 -15.27 2.90
CA ASN A 70 2.52 -14.83 2.65
C ASN A 70 2.19 -13.43 3.21
N THR A 71 3.20 -12.63 3.50
CA THR A 71 3.02 -11.26 3.98
C THR A 71 3.25 -10.26 2.86
N LEU A 72 2.24 -9.44 2.57
CA LEU A 72 2.36 -8.27 1.71
C LEU A 72 2.65 -7.03 2.57
N THR A 73 3.67 -6.27 2.20
CA THR A 73 3.92 -4.92 2.71
C THR A 73 3.83 -3.93 1.56
N VAL A 74 3.11 -2.82 1.75
CA VAL A 74 3.07 -1.69 0.81
C VAL A 74 3.54 -0.43 1.55
N ARG A 75 4.50 0.28 0.96
CA ARG A 75 5.06 1.51 1.53
C ARG A 75 5.16 2.61 0.47
N ASP A 76 4.83 3.84 0.83
CA ASP A 76 5.11 5.01 0.00
C ASP A 76 6.53 5.57 0.29
N ASN A 77 7.38 5.56 -0.72
CA ASN A 77 8.77 6.00 -0.67
C ASN A 77 8.99 7.36 -1.36
N ALA A 78 7.97 8.23 -1.39
CA ALA A 78 8.10 9.54 -2.02
C ALA A 78 9.27 10.33 -1.40
N PRO A 79 10.18 10.87 -2.23
CA PRO A 79 11.35 11.58 -1.71
C PRO A 79 10.94 12.94 -1.11
N LEU A 80 11.79 13.48 -0.23
CA LEU A 80 11.65 14.87 0.21
C LEU A 80 11.96 15.85 -0.91
N ASP A 81 11.20 16.95 -0.96
CA ASP A 81 11.35 18.01 -1.98
C ASP A 81 12.42 19.05 -1.60
N ASN A 82 13.49 18.59 -0.95
CA ASN A 82 14.62 19.43 -0.52
C ASN A 82 15.97 18.71 -0.67
N GLY A 83 16.01 17.58 -1.39
CA GLY A 83 17.23 16.80 -1.64
C GLY A 83 17.74 15.99 -0.45
N ARG A 84 17.08 16.04 0.71
CA ARG A 84 17.44 15.22 1.86
C ARG A 84 16.96 13.79 1.68
N THR A 85 17.80 12.83 2.09
CA THR A 85 17.52 11.39 2.03
C THR A 85 17.58 10.72 3.40
N ASN A 86 17.90 11.48 4.46
CA ASN A 86 18.02 10.97 5.83
C ASN A 86 16.68 10.83 6.56
N TYR A 87 15.56 11.17 5.91
CA TYR A 87 14.21 11.01 6.42
C TYR A 87 13.29 10.57 5.29
N ALA A 88 12.32 9.73 5.61
CA ALA A 88 11.26 9.35 4.70
C ALA A 88 10.07 10.32 4.83
N LEU A 89 9.46 10.70 3.71
CA LEU A 89 8.34 11.65 3.70
C LEU A 89 7.11 11.07 4.40
N ASP A 90 6.86 9.77 4.21
CA ASP A 90 5.77 9.06 4.86
C ASP A 90 5.88 9.14 6.39
N ASP A 91 7.05 8.85 6.94
CA ASP A 91 7.34 8.87 8.37
C ASP A 91 7.08 10.25 9.00
N ILE A 92 7.50 11.33 8.33
CA ILE A 92 7.23 12.69 8.78
C ILE A 92 5.73 12.96 8.88
N ILE A 93 4.96 12.53 7.88
CA ILE A 93 3.54 12.81 7.78
C ILE A 93 2.74 11.93 8.75
N VAL A 94 3.02 10.64 8.77
CA VAL A 94 2.37 9.64 9.61
C VAL A 94 2.56 9.95 11.08
N ASN A 95 3.78 10.32 11.50
CA ASN A 95 4.11 10.59 12.90
C ASN A 95 4.02 12.07 13.30
N GLY A 96 3.66 12.97 12.36
CA GLY A 96 3.53 14.40 12.65
C GLY A 96 4.84 15.07 13.05
N LEU A 97 5.95 14.68 12.43
CA LEU A 97 7.29 15.19 12.76
C LEU A 97 7.54 16.59 12.14
N GLY A 98 8.56 17.27 12.64
CA GLY A 98 8.96 18.59 12.16
C GLY A 98 7.97 19.69 12.58
N TYR A 99 7.55 20.54 11.64
CA TYR A 99 6.61 21.64 11.87
C TYR A 99 5.16 21.26 11.51
N MET A 100 4.83 19.96 11.48
CA MET A 100 3.46 19.53 11.23
C MET A 100 2.58 19.78 12.46
N PRO A 101 1.36 20.30 12.27
CA PRO A 101 0.48 20.61 13.39
C PRO A 101 -0.09 19.35 14.08
N PHE A 102 -0.23 18.25 13.33
CA PHE A 102 -0.70 16.96 13.83
C PHE A 102 -0.29 15.81 12.89
N PRO A 103 -0.16 14.57 13.40
CA PRO A 103 0.07 13.37 12.61
C PRO A 103 -1.07 13.05 11.65
N ARG A 104 -0.76 12.39 10.53
CA ARG A 104 -1.72 11.99 9.49
C ARG A 104 -1.40 10.57 9.05
N ASP A 105 -1.78 9.62 9.88
CA ASP A 105 -1.50 8.22 9.66
C ASP A 105 -2.42 7.62 8.59
N PHE A 106 -2.04 7.85 7.33
CA PHE A 106 -2.74 7.29 6.19
C PHE A 106 -2.54 5.77 6.03
N TYR A 107 -1.60 5.15 6.75
CA TYR A 107 -1.45 3.70 6.76
C TYR A 107 -2.54 3.05 7.62
N SER A 108 -2.78 3.58 8.81
CA SER A 108 -3.89 3.14 9.67
C SER A 108 -5.23 3.37 8.97
N GLU A 109 -5.45 4.55 8.37
CA GLU A 109 -6.67 4.83 7.58
C GLU A 109 -6.85 3.83 6.42
N CYS A 110 -5.77 3.47 5.71
CA CYS A 110 -5.83 2.47 4.64
C CYS A 110 -6.20 1.08 5.19
N ALA A 111 -5.62 0.69 6.32
CA ALA A 111 -5.90 -0.59 6.97
C ALA A 111 -7.37 -0.66 7.43
N ASP A 112 -7.87 0.37 8.12
CA ASP A 112 -9.26 0.46 8.58
C ASP A 112 -10.23 0.34 7.40
N ARG A 113 -9.98 1.06 6.30
CA ARG A 113 -10.79 0.95 5.08
C ARG A 113 -10.77 -0.45 4.48
N LEU A 114 -9.62 -1.09 4.42
CA LEU A 114 -9.49 -2.45 3.89
C LEU A 114 -10.21 -3.46 4.77
N ASP A 115 -10.16 -3.30 6.10
CA ASP A 115 -10.85 -4.14 7.07
C ASP A 115 -12.39 -3.96 6.98
N GLU A 116 -12.85 -2.72 6.84
CA GLU A 116 -14.27 -2.40 6.69
C GLU A 116 -14.86 -2.91 5.38
N THR A 117 -14.12 -2.78 4.28
CA THR A 117 -14.61 -3.09 2.93
C THR A 117 -14.36 -4.53 2.51
N GLY A 118 -13.35 -5.19 3.09
CA GLY A 118 -12.90 -6.52 2.69
C GLY A 118 -12.28 -6.59 1.30
N GLU A 119 -11.96 -5.45 0.66
CA GLU A 119 -11.48 -5.41 -0.73
C GLU A 119 -10.19 -6.21 -0.95
N HIS A 120 -9.29 -6.22 0.04
CA HIS A 120 -8.06 -7.03 0.00
C HIS A 120 -8.37 -8.54 -0.02
N THR A 121 -9.38 -8.98 0.72
CA THR A 121 -9.83 -10.38 0.74
C THR A 121 -10.48 -10.77 -0.58
N GLU A 122 -11.33 -9.91 -1.14
CA GLU A 122 -11.94 -10.15 -2.45
C GLU A 122 -10.90 -10.12 -3.59
N ALA A 123 -9.87 -9.28 -3.47
CA ALA A 123 -8.73 -9.29 -4.39
C ALA A 123 -7.97 -10.63 -4.34
N LEU A 124 -7.70 -11.16 -3.14
CA LEU A 124 -7.08 -12.46 -2.96
C LEU A 124 -7.93 -13.59 -3.57
N LYS A 125 -9.23 -13.63 -3.25
CA LYS A 125 -10.15 -14.63 -3.81
C LYS A 125 -10.19 -14.56 -5.33
N ARG A 126 -10.23 -13.36 -5.90
CA ARG A 126 -10.24 -13.14 -7.36
C ARG A 126 -8.97 -13.69 -8.00
N GLY A 127 -7.79 -13.42 -7.45
CA GLY A 127 -6.54 -13.95 -8.00
C GLY A 127 -6.47 -15.48 -7.91
N LEU A 128 -6.82 -16.05 -6.74
CA LEU A 128 -6.85 -17.51 -6.58
C LEU A 128 -7.85 -18.20 -7.53
N LYS A 129 -9.01 -17.60 -7.78
CA LYS A 129 -9.97 -18.10 -8.78
C LYS A 129 -9.38 -18.10 -10.19
N LYS A 130 -8.58 -17.08 -10.57
CA LYS A 130 -7.87 -17.07 -11.86
C LYS A 130 -6.83 -18.20 -11.97
N MET A 131 -6.25 -18.61 -10.84
CA MET A 131 -5.32 -19.73 -10.76
C MET A 131 -6.00 -21.11 -10.72
N GLY A 132 -7.34 -21.16 -10.75
CA GLY A 132 -8.12 -22.41 -10.78
C GLY A 132 -8.58 -22.91 -9.42
N TYR A 133 -8.35 -22.16 -8.34
CA TYR A 133 -8.84 -22.53 -7.02
C TYR A 133 -10.32 -22.20 -6.86
N ASN A 134 -11.06 -23.12 -6.23
CA ASN A 134 -12.42 -22.87 -5.79
C ASN A 134 -12.41 -22.35 -4.34
N VAL A 135 -12.35 -21.04 -4.18
CA VAL A 135 -12.38 -20.35 -2.88
C VAL A 135 -13.72 -19.64 -2.66
N LYS A 136 -14.25 -19.76 -1.44
CA LYS A 136 -15.54 -19.18 -1.02
C LYS A 136 -15.35 -17.79 -0.42
#